data_AF-A0AA97M142-F1
#
_entry.id   AF-A0AA97M142-F1
#
_cell.length_a   1.000
_cell.length_b   1.000
_cell.length_c   1.000
_cell.angle_alpha   90.00
_cell.angle_beta   90.00
_cell.angle_gamma   90.00
#
_symmetry.space_group_name_H-M   'P 1'
#
loop_
_entity.id
_entity.type
_entity.pdbx_description
1 polymer ?
#
loop_
_entity_poly.entity_id
_entity_poly.type
_entity_poly.pdbx_seq_one_letter_code
_entity_poly.pdbx_strand_id
1 'polypeptide(L)'
;MIVLDCAGTVVLPASLDLTGGRGSGTLTPGERADIAVLRIADAPKTPQGAVPARGGHLDLLITEGRVRLWNGRKVEDPDSTPDEVREPEHDPDHPYTGLWVDENGFVRQELLPDGRYDEARGDRRSAYTGRYWISGSRIDYLDDLGFWAFGEFRDGVLHHAGYRFTRR
;
A
#
# COMPACT_ATOMS: atom_id res chain seq x y z
N MET A 1 -6.85 2.93 -8.25
CA MET A 1 -6.09 2.52 -7.05
C MET A 1 -4.71 3.17 -7.10
N ILE A 2 -4.23 3.78 -6.01
CA ILE A 2 -2.88 4.36 -5.91
C ILE A 2 -2.11 3.59 -4.83
N VAL A 3 -1.11 2.82 -5.25
CA VAL A 3 -0.13 2.21 -4.35
C VAL A 3 1.21 2.85 -4.65
N LEU A 4 1.86 3.35 -3.60
CA LEU A 4 3.16 4.00 -3.70
C LEU A 4 4.11 3.34 -2.69
N ASP A 5 5.31 3.00 -3.14
CA ASP A 5 6.40 2.67 -2.23
C ASP A 5 6.86 3.96 -1.54
N CYS A 6 6.58 4.07 -0.25
CA CYS A 6 6.93 5.23 0.55
C CYS A 6 8.32 5.12 1.20
N ALA A 7 9.14 4.11 0.88
CA ALA A 7 10.49 4.00 1.41
C ALA A 7 11.33 5.25 1.08
N GLY A 8 11.92 5.87 2.10
CA GLY A 8 12.69 7.11 1.92
C GLY A 8 11.85 8.35 1.63
N THR A 9 10.54 8.29 1.87
CA THR A 9 9.61 9.43 1.68
C THR A 9 8.97 9.87 2.99
N VAL A 10 8.39 11.08 2.97
CA VAL A 10 7.48 11.59 3.99
C VAL A 10 6.16 11.92 3.34
N VAL A 11 5.06 11.46 3.94
CA VAL A 11 3.70 11.78 3.51
C VAL A 11 3.16 12.92 4.37
N LEU A 12 2.73 13.99 3.71
CA LEU A 12 2.28 15.23 4.33
C LEU A 12 0.90 15.63 3.77
N PRO A 13 0.14 16.45 4.50
CA PRO A 13 -0.91 17.28 3.90
C PRO A 13 -0.32 18.17 2.78
N ALA A 14 -1.03 18.32 1.66
CA ALA A 14 -0.57 19.16 0.55
C ALA A 14 -0.62 20.68 0.86
N SER A 15 -1.40 21.08 1.85
CA SER A 15 -1.42 22.42 2.42
C SER A 15 -1.14 22.33 3.92
N LEU A 16 -0.23 23.15 4.41
CA LEU A 16 0.17 23.19 5.81
C LEU A 16 0.16 24.64 6.31
N ASP A 17 -0.71 24.94 7.27
CA ASP A 17 -0.66 26.18 8.02
C ASP A 17 0.11 25.96 9.33
N LEU A 18 1.35 26.44 9.37
CA LEU A 18 2.22 26.36 10.54
C LEU A 18 1.98 27.47 11.57
N THR A 19 1.08 28.41 11.26
CA THR A 19 0.83 29.63 12.04
C THR A 19 -0.54 29.64 12.71
N GLY A 20 -1.48 28.84 12.22
CA GLY A 20 -2.86 28.75 12.69
C GLY A 20 -3.12 27.70 13.78
N GLY A 21 -4.21 27.90 14.54
CA GLY A 21 -4.70 26.96 15.53
C GLY A 21 -5.62 25.90 14.90
N ARG A 22 -5.11 24.66 14.80
CA ARG A 22 -5.81 23.37 14.56
C ARG A 22 -7.07 23.42 13.67
N GLY A 23 -6.96 22.96 12.42
CA GLY A 23 -8.15 22.54 11.66
C GLY A 23 -7.98 22.31 10.16
N SER A 24 -6.90 22.76 9.53
CA SER A 24 -6.65 22.56 8.10
C SER A 24 -5.25 21.98 7.89
N GLY A 25 -5.12 21.04 6.95
CA GLY A 25 -3.85 20.38 6.66
C GLY A 25 -3.53 19.23 7.62
N THR A 26 -4.43 18.25 7.74
CA THR A 26 -4.15 16.96 8.41
C THR A 26 -4.44 15.79 7.48
N LEU A 27 -3.87 14.62 7.74
CA LEU A 27 -4.14 13.37 7.00
C LEU A 27 -5.21 12.53 7.71
N THR A 28 -6.26 13.17 8.20
CA THR A 28 -7.33 12.50 8.93
C THR A 28 -8.25 11.75 7.96
N PRO A 29 -8.57 10.47 8.19
CA PRO A 29 -9.57 9.78 7.38
C PRO A 29 -10.92 10.52 7.35
N GLY A 30 -11.53 10.61 6.17
CA GLY A 30 -12.80 11.31 5.95
C GLY A 30 -12.66 12.79 5.56
N GLU A 31 -11.47 13.37 5.70
CA GLU A 31 -11.16 14.70 5.18
C GLU A 31 -10.88 14.68 3.66
N ARG A 32 -10.80 15.87 3.06
CA ARG A 32 -10.36 15.99 1.67
C ARG A 32 -8.97 15.40 1.47
N ALA A 33 -8.82 14.63 0.40
CA ALA A 33 -7.54 14.02 0.02
C ALA A 33 -6.62 15.07 -0.62
N ASP A 34 -5.99 15.87 0.24
CA ASP A 34 -4.93 16.82 -0.08
C ASP A 34 -3.61 16.28 0.47
N ILE A 35 -2.88 15.53 -0.36
CA ILE A 35 -1.74 14.71 0.06
C ILE A 35 -0.52 15.03 -0.80
N ALA A 36 0.63 15.22 -0.18
CA ALA A 36 1.93 15.35 -0.83
C ALA A 36 2.87 14.25 -0.32
N VAL A 37 3.56 13.57 -1.24
CA VAL A 37 4.61 12.60 -0.88
C VAL A 37 5.96 13.14 -1.32
N LEU A 38 6.81 13.44 -0.34
CA LEU A 38 8.12 14.01 -0.58
C LEU A 38 9.21 12.98 -0.34
N ARG A 39 10.09 12.79 -1.31
CA ARG A 39 11.30 12.00 -1.21
C ARG A 39 12.39 12.75 -0.43
N ILE A 40 12.73 12.21 0.74
CA ILE A 40 13.78 12.72 1.63
C ILE A 40 15.07 11.91 1.55
N ALA A 41 15.01 10.71 0.99
CA ALA A 41 16.16 9.85 0.75
C ALA A 41 16.02 9.14 -0.60
N ASP A 42 17.16 8.81 -1.20
CA ASP A 42 17.18 8.00 -2.40
C ASP A 42 16.59 6.60 -2.12
N ALA A 43 15.80 6.08 -3.06
CA ALA A 43 15.29 4.72 -2.96
C ALA A 43 16.47 3.71 -2.89
N PRO A 44 16.31 2.55 -2.22
CA PRO A 44 17.33 1.51 -2.21
C PRO A 44 17.77 1.16 -3.64
N LYS A 45 19.09 1.02 -3.86
CA LYS A 45 19.74 0.77 -5.16
C LYS A 45 19.84 1.98 -6.11
N THR A 46 19.49 3.19 -5.68
CA THR A 46 19.80 4.40 -6.45
C THR A 46 21.32 4.59 -6.54
N PRO A 47 21.90 4.84 -7.73
CA PRO A 47 23.34 5.06 -7.88
C PRO A 47 23.84 6.25 -7.05
N GLN A 48 25.00 6.10 -6.40
CA GLN A 48 25.67 7.20 -5.70
C GLN A 48 26.19 8.25 -6.70
N GLY A 49 26.09 9.52 -6.32
CA GLY A 49 26.59 10.65 -7.09
C GLY A 49 25.50 11.67 -7.46
N ALA A 50 25.94 12.86 -7.85
CA ALA A 50 25.05 13.89 -8.38
C ALA A 50 24.49 13.40 -9.72
N VAL A 51 23.17 13.18 -9.77
CA VAL A 51 22.47 12.88 -11.02
C VAL A 51 21.80 14.19 -11.45
N PRO A 52 22.24 14.82 -12.56
CA PRO A 52 21.55 15.97 -13.14
C PRO A 52 20.10 15.58 -13.44
N ALA A 53 19.15 16.45 -13.09
CA ALA A 53 17.71 16.15 -13.17
C ALA A 53 17.27 14.93 -12.32
N ARG A 54 17.88 14.71 -11.14
CA ARG A 54 17.14 14.12 -10.00
C ARG A 54 15.82 14.88 -9.94
N GLY A 55 14.72 14.23 -10.31
CA GLY A 55 13.40 14.86 -10.40
C GLY A 55 13.07 15.61 -9.11
N GLY A 56 12.10 16.52 -9.16
CA GLY A 56 11.67 17.22 -7.96
C GLY A 56 11.45 16.24 -6.81
N HIS A 57 11.76 16.65 -5.58
CA HIS A 57 11.57 15.82 -4.39
C HIS A 57 10.11 15.43 -4.13
N LEU A 58 9.16 15.94 -4.91
CA LEU A 58 7.74 15.63 -4.79
C LEU A 58 7.41 14.48 -5.75
N ASP A 59 7.16 13.30 -5.19
CA ASP A 59 6.84 12.09 -5.98
C ASP A 59 5.35 12.02 -6.34
N LEU A 60 4.47 12.43 -5.42
CA LEU A 60 3.02 12.42 -5.59
C LEU A 60 2.42 13.72 -5.04
N LEU A 61 1.50 14.30 -5.79
CA LEU A 61 0.64 15.38 -5.31
C LEU A 61 -0.81 15.05 -5.65
N ILE A 62 -1.64 14.99 -4.62
CA ILE A 62 -3.10 14.88 -4.72
C ILE A 62 -3.68 16.16 -4.14
N THR A 63 -4.55 16.82 -4.89
CA THR A 63 -5.31 17.98 -4.41
C THR A 63 -6.77 17.79 -4.77
N GLU A 64 -7.67 18.04 -3.84
CA GLU A 64 -9.12 17.85 -4.00
C GLU A 64 -9.46 16.43 -4.46
N GLY A 65 -8.69 15.43 -3.99
CA GLY A 65 -8.85 14.03 -4.38
C GLY A 65 -8.37 13.67 -5.79
N ARG A 66 -7.73 14.60 -6.51
CA ARG A 66 -7.22 14.36 -7.87
C ARG A 66 -5.70 14.36 -7.91
N VAL A 67 -5.13 13.38 -8.60
CA VAL A 67 -3.67 13.29 -8.82
C VAL A 67 -3.24 14.43 -9.75
N ARG A 68 -2.39 15.33 -9.26
CA ARG A 68 -1.80 16.42 -10.04
C ARG A 68 -0.38 16.10 -10.49
N LEU A 69 0.32 15.27 -9.72
CA LEU A 69 1.70 14.87 -9.98
C LEU A 69 1.88 13.41 -9.63
N TRP A 70 2.49 12.64 -10.53
CA TRP A 70 2.79 11.22 -10.38
C TRP A 70 4.25 10.95 -10.78
N ASN A 71 5.02 10.28 -9.90
CA ASN A 71 6.44 9.98 -10.09
C ASN A 71 7.28 11.21 -10.52
N GLY A 72 7.08 12.35 -9.86
CA GLY A 72 7.80 13.58 -10.19
C GLY A 72 7.26 14.34 -11.41
N ARG A 73 6.26 13.80 -12.12
CA ARG A 73 5.75 14.36 -13.39
C ARG A 73 4.33 14.88 -13.22
N LYS A 74 4.06 16.08 -13.75
CA LYS A 74 2.70 16.63 -13.78
C LYS A 74 1.80 15.73 -14.61
N VAL A 75 0.61 15.43 -14.10
CA VAL A 75 -0.44 14.74 -14.86
C VAL A 75 -1.15 15.77 -15.73
N GLU A 76 -1.17 15.57 -17.04
CA GLU A 76 -1.73 16.53 -18.01
C GLU A 76 -3.25 16.58 -17.92
N ASP A 77 -3.90 15.43 -17.79
CA ASP A 77 -5.33 15.31 -17.53
C ASP A 77 -5.57 14.58 -16.20
N PRO A 78 -5.87 15.32 -15.11
CA PRO A 78 -6.10 14.73 -13.80
C PRO A 78 -7.44 13.98 -13.68
N ASP A 79 -8.33 14.14 -14.67
CA ASP A 79 -9.60 13.40 -14.78
C ASP A 79 -9.48 12.24 -15.77
N SER A 80 -8.37 12.16 -16.52
CA SER A 80 -8.00 10.91 -17.17
C SER A 80 -7.81 9.88 -16.07
N THR A 81 -8.70 8.88 -16.07
CA THR A 81 -8.47 7.68 -15.29
C THR A 81 -7.11 7.15 -15.72
N PRO A 82 -6.10 7.05 -14.82
CA PRO A 82 -4.92 6.23 -15.13
C PRO A 82 -5.47 4.90 -15.62
N ASP A 83 -5.01 4.42 -16.79
CA ASP A 83 -5.48 3.21 -17.48
C ASP A 83 -6.28 2.35 -16.53
N GLU A 84 -7.62 2.40 -16.67
CA GLU A 84 -8.62 1.86 -15.77
C GLU A 84 -8.01 0.76 -14.91
N VAL A 85 -7.63 1.09 -13.66
CA VAL A 85 -6.79 0.20 -12.84
C VAL A 85 -7.58 -1.07 -12.58
N ARG A 86 -7.42 -2.02 -13.48
CA ARG A 86 -8.12 -3.28 -13.50
C ARG A 86 -7.64 -4.02 -12.26
N GLU A 87 -8.57 -4.38 -11.39
CA GLU A 87 -8.21 -5.23 -10.25
C GLU A 87 -7.46 -6.45 -10.82
N PRO A 88 -6.28 -6.78 -10.28
CA PRO A 88 -5.52 -7.89 -10.83
C PRO A 88 -6.39 -9.14 -10.86
N GLU A 89 -6.35 -9.89 -11.97
CA GLU A 89 -7.08 -11.15 -12.03
C GLU A 89 -6.48 -12.13 -11.02
N HIS A 90 -7.34 -12.80 -10.26
CA HIS A 90 -6.94 -13.78 -9.27
C HIS A 90 -6.75 -15.15 -9.92
N ASP A 91 -5.62 -15.79 -9.63
CA ASP A 91 -5.35 -17.18 -10.01
C ASP A 91 -5.80 -18.10 -8.87
N PRO A 92 -6.90 -18.87 -9.03
CA PRO A 92 -7.40 -19.77 -7.98
C PRO A 92 -6.38 -20.84 -7.60
N ASP A 93 -5.50 -21.21 -8.53
CA ASP A 93 -4.50 -22.26 -8.37
C ASP A 93 -3.12 -21.70 -7.98
N HIS A 94 -3.06 -20.43 -7.57
CA HIS A 94 -1.79 -19.80 -7.18
C HIS A 94 -1.11 -20.64 -6.08
N PRO A 95 0.21 -20.93 -6.19
CA PRO A 95 0.92 -21.81 -5.25
C PRO A 95 0.96 -21.29 -3.80
N TYR A 96 0.49 -20.08 -3.53
CA TYR A 96 0.41 -19.49 -2.19
C TYR A 96 -1.00 -19.51 -1.60
N THR A 97 -2.02 -19.91 -2.35
CA THR A 97 -3.40 -20.09 -1.85
C THR A 97 -3.42 -21.14 -0.73
N GLY A 98 -4.20 -20.91 0.32
CA GLY A 98 -4.32 -21.80 1.48
C GLY A 98 -3.98 -21.14 2.81
N LEU A 99 -3.79 -21.97 3.85
CA LEU A 99 -3.64 -21.51 5.22
C LEU A 99 -2.18 -21.19 5.57
N TRP A 100 -2.00 -19.99 6.11
CA TRP A 100 -0.75 -19.46 6.65
C TRP A 100 -0.92 -19.21 8.13
N VAL A 101 0.01 -19.70 8.94
CA VAL A 101 -0.07 -19.62 10.41
C VAL A 101 1.22 -19.04 10.94
N ASP A 102 1.11 -18.07 11.85
CA ASP A 102 2.28 -17.48 12.49
C ASP A 102 2.96 -18.47 13.44
N GLU A 103 4.17 -18.12 13.89
CA GLU A 103 5.06 -19.04 14.61
C GLU A 103 4.44 -19.65 15.88
N ASN A 104 3.51 -18.95 16.53
CA ASN A 104 2.86 -19.38 17.77
C ASN A 104 1.39 -19.81 17.57
N GLY A 105 0.87 -19.74 16.34
CA GLY A 105 -0.52 -20.10 16.02
C GLY A 105 -1.57 -19.08 16.46
N PHE A 106 -1.16 -17.90 16.92
CA PHE A 106 -2.07 -16.84 17.31
C PHE A 106 -2.77 -16.23 16.10
N VAL A 107 -2.04 -15.96 15.02
CA VAL A 107 -2.60 -15.42 13.78
C VAL A 107 -2.67 -16.51 12.71
N ARG A 108 -3.85 -16.68 12.13
CA ARG A 108 -4.13 -17.62 11.05
C ARG A 108 -4.72 -16.86 9.88
N GLN A 109 -4.01 -16.85 8.76
CA GLN A 109 -4.38 -16.15 7.54
C GLN A 109 -4.70 -17.18 6.46
N GLU A 110 -5.96 -17.30 6.09
CA GLU A 110 -6.41 -18.18 5.03
C GLU A 110 -6.58 -17.38 3.73
N LEU A 111 -5.84 -17.77 2.69
CA LEU A 111 -5.96 -17.21 1.34
C LEU A 111 -6.85 -18.13 0.52
N LEU A 112 -8.06 -17.68 0.18
CA LEU A 112 -9.06 -18.48 -0.50
C LEU A 112 -8.88 -18.43 -2.03
N PRO A 113 -9.29 -19.47 -2.78
CA PRO A 113 -9.16 -19.51 -4.24
C PRO A 113 -10.01 -18.49 -5.01
N ASP A 114 -10.97 -17.83 -4.35
CA ASP A 114 -11.82 -16.80 -4.96
C ASP A 114 -11.23 -15.38 -4.81
N GLY A 115 -9.98 -15.28 -4.36
CA GLY A 115 -9.31 -14.01 -4.09
C GLY A 115 -9.71 -13.36 -2.78
N ARG A 116 -10.44 -14.05 -1.90
CA ARG A 116 -10.76 -13.58 -0.55
C ARG A 116 -9.76 -14.07 0.47
N TYR A 117 -9.53 -13.29 1.52
CA TYR A 117 -8.80 -13.78 2.69
C TYR A 117 -9.68 -13.71 3.94
N ASP A 118 -9.37 -14.57 4.91
CA ASP A 118 -9.88 -14.53 6.27
C ASP A 118 -8.70 -14.62 7.24
N GLU A 119 -8.54 -13.61 8.09
CA GLU A 119 -7.57 -13.62 9.18
C GLU A 119 -8.27 -13.85 10.52
N ALA A 120 -7.87 -14.90 11.24
CA ALA A 120 -8.27 -15.14 12.62
C ALA A 120 -7.13 -14.80 13.59
N ARG A 121 -7.48 -14.24 14.75
CA ARG A 121 -6.53 -13.93 15.85
C ARG A 121 -7.00 -14.56 17.16
N GLY A 122 -6.26 -15.55 17.66
CA GLY A 122 -6.63 -16.34 18.82
C GLY A 122 -8.02 -16.96 18.63
N ASP A 123 -8.94 -16.60 19.53
CA ASP A 123 -10.34 -17.04 19.52
C ASP A 123 -11.25 -16.19 18.61
N ARG A 124 -10.78 -15.04 18.15
CA ARG A 124 -11.53 -14.18 17.23
C ARG A 124 -11.35 -14.70 15.80
N ARG A 125 -12.33 -15.47 15.35
CA ARG A 125 -12.47 -15.85 13.93
C ARG A 125 -12.82 -14.62 13.09
N SER A 126 -12.35 -14.58 11.84
CA SER A 126 -12.64 -13.51 10.88
C SER A 126 -12.41 -12.12 11.50
N ALA A 127 -11.26 -11.97 12.17
CA ALA A 127 -10.83 -10.71 12.74
C ALA A 127 -10.70 -9.64 11.65
N TYR A 128 -10.22 -10.05 10.48
CA TYR A 128 -10.12 -9.26 9.26
C TYR A 128 -10.49 -10.12 8.05
N THR A 129 -11.17 -9.53 7.08
CA THR A 129 -11.56 -10.21 5.84
C THR A 129 -11.46 -9.22 4.70
N GLY A 130 -11.22 -9.71 3.50
CA GLY A 130 -11.14 -8.82 2.35
C GLY A 130 -10.73 -9.54 1.09
N ARG A 131 -10.21 -8.77 0.15
CA ARG A 131 -9.63 -9.25 -1.11
C ARG A 131 -8.10 -9.25 -1.03
N TYR A 132 -7.47 -10.12 -1.79
CA TYR A 132 -6.03 -10.12 -1.97
C TYR A 132 -5.61 -10.36 -3.41
N TRP A 133 -4.42 -9.88 -3.74
CA TRP A 133 -3.79 -10.07 -5.04
C TRP A 133 -2.32 -10.41 -4.87
N ILE A 134 -1.82 -11.31 -5.71
CA ILE A 134 -0.42 -11.72 -5.68
C ILE A 134 0.24 -11.31 -6.99
N SER A 135 1.39 -10.64 -6.89
CA SER A 135 2.24 -10.25 -8.01
C SER A 135 3.67 -10.68 -7.74
N GLY A 136 4.09 -11.76 -8.40
CA GLY A 136 5.38 -12.41 -8.11
C GLY A 136 5.44 -12.89 -6.66
N SER A 137 6.35 -12.32 -5.87
CA SER A 137 6.46 -12.60 -4.43
C SER A 137 5.72 -11.62 -3.53
N ARG A 138 5.10 -10.57 -4.06
CA ARG A 138 4.33 -9.59 -3.27
C ARG A 138 2.87 -10.02 -3.16
N ILE A 139 2.27 -9.79 -2.00
CA ILE A 139 0.82 -9.87 -1.81
C ILE A 139 0.29 -8.53 -1.31
N ASP A 140 -0.81 -8.08 -1.87
CA ASP A 140 -1.53 -6.88 -1.46
C ASP A 140 -2.94 -7.28 -1.00
N TYR A 141 -3.43 -6.63 0.06
CA TYR A 141 -4.72 -6.87 0.69
C TYR A 141 -5.56 -5.60 0.67
N LEU A 142 -6.84 -5.73 0.34
CA LEU A 142 -7.87 -4.71 0.60
C LEU A 142 -8.88 -5.31 1.57
N ASP A 143 -8.84 -4.84 2.81
CA ASP A 143 -9.79 -5.26 3.84
C ASP A 143 -11.19 -4.70 3.54
N ASP A 144 -12.22 -5.44 3.94
CA ASP A 144 -13.61 -5.04 3.81
C ASP A 144 -13.94 -3.79 4.65
N LEU A 145 -13.10 -3.44 5.64
CA LEU A 145 -13.13 -2.17 6.38
C LEU A 145 -12.45 -1.01 5.63
N GLY A 146 -11.91 -1.26 4.44
CA GLY A 146 -11.40 -0.24 3.52
C GLY A 146 -9.93 0.15 3.71
N PHE A 147 -9.17 -0.56 4.55
CA PHE A 147 -7.72 -0.34 4.67
C PHE A 147 -6.93 -1.30 3.78
N TRP A 148 -5.75 -0.85 3.35
CA TRP A 148 -4.82 -1.66 2.59
C TRP A 148 -3.72 -2.20 3.48
N ALA A 149 -3.26 -3.41 3.19
CA ALA A 149 -2.07 -3.98 3.78
C ALA A 149 -1.29 -4.75 2.72
N PHE A 150 -0.03 -5.08 2.98
CA PHE A 150 0.80 -5.81 2.03
C PHE A 150 1.78 -6.74 2.75
N GLY A 151 2.31 -7.69 2.01
CA GLY A 151 3.27 -8.66 2.48
C GLY A 151 4.14 -9.19 1.34
N GLU A 152 5.08 -10.05 1.70
CA GLU A 152 6.00 -10.66 0.75
C GLU A 152 6.30 -12.11 1.12
N PHE A 153 6.27 -12.99 0.12
CA PHE A 153 6.71 -14.37 0.23
C PHE A 153 8.22 -14.46 0.01
N ARG A 154 8.95 -14.96 1.00
CA ARG A 154 10.41 -15.16 0.95
C ARG A 154 10.72 -16.55 1.47
N ASP A 155 11.41 -17.36 0.67
CA ASP A 155 11.86 -18.71 1.04
C ASP A 155 10.73 -19.58 1.64
N GLY A 156 9.53 -19.48 1.07
CA GLY A 156 8.34 -20.24 1.53
C GLY A 156 7.66 -19.69 2.77
N VAL A 157 8.06 -18.51 3.27
CA VAL A 157 7.47 -17.82 4.42
C VAL A 157 6.77 -16.54 3.97
N LEU A 158 5.55 -16.29 4.45
CA LEU A 158 4.86 -15.02 4.25
C LEU A 158 5.25 -14.04 5.35
N HIS A 159 5.80 -12.89 4.95
CA HIS A 159 6.12 -11.77 5.82
C HIS A 159 5.05 -10.69 5.67
N HIS A 160 4.28 -10.44 6.73
CA HIS A 160 3.15 -9.52 6.69
C HIS A 160 2.86 -8.92 8.06
N ALA A 161 2.65 -7.60 8.14
CA ALA A 161 2.26 -6.89 9.36
C ALA A 161 3.14 -7.17 10.61
N GLY A 162 4.44 -7.46 10.40
CA GLY A 162 5.37 -7.82 11.47
C GLY A 162 5.37 -9.31 11.86
N TYR A 163 4.49 -10.11 11.28
CA TYR A 163 4.43 -11.56 11.46
C TYR A 163 5.19 -12.31 10.36
N ARG A 164 5.63 -13.51 10.73
CA ARG A 164 6.18 -14.52 9.83
C ARG A 164 5.23 -15.72 9.85
N PHE A 165 4.66 -16.05 8.71
CA PHE A 165 3.74 -17.17 8.59
C PHE A 165 4.36 -18.32 7.81
N THR A 166 4.14 -19.53 8.30
CA THR A 166 4.44 -20.77 7.61
C THR A 166 3.16 -21.40 7.08
N ARG A 167 3.27 -22.07 5.94
CA ARG A 167 2.13 -22.78 5.35
C ARG A 167 1.79 -24.04 6.15
N ARG A 168 0.49 -24.31 6.30
CA ARG A 168 -0.05 -25.49 7.01
C ARG A 168 -0.50 -26.59 6.06
#